data_AF-A0A919EBB3-F1
#
_entry.id   AF-A0A919EBB3-F1
#
_cell.length_a   1.000
_cell.length_b   1.000
_cell.length_c   1.000
_cell.angle_alpha   90.00
_cell.angle_beta   90.00
_cell.angle_gamma   90.00
#
_symmetry.space_group_name_H-M   'P 1'
#
loop_
_entity.id
_entity.type
_entity.pdbx_description
1 polymer ?
#
loop_
_entity_poly.entity_id
_entity_poly.type
_entity_poly.pdbx_seq_one_letter_code
_entity_poly.pdbx_strand_id
1 'polypeptide(L)'
;MADMRDLWWAAGRMAFSVAENDDWRNSRWSEALRRSATLLEPVWPKAYSSGPFSQALPTIALLLYSQQLSDEPEHVPVEEITEALARRRDAEDEPSLEDVIRDGLVKRHHDLRDDSQLSVLFRWLTEYRPPLTHSSDGFELSSADQWPGGTLMGAAAAWATHAFNYHYLGRSSA
;
A
#
# COMPACT_ATOMS: atom_id res chain seq x y z
N MET A 1 5.68 -15.92 -12.11
CA MET A 1 4.45 -16.19 -11.35
C MET A 1 4.67 -15.59 -9.98
N ALA A 2 3.90 -14.57 -9.59
CA ALA A 2 3.90 -14.17 -8.18
C ALA A 2 3.11 -15.23 -7.40
N ASP A 3 3.84 -16.13 -6.73
CA ASP A 3 3.25 -17.18 -5.92
C ASP A 3 2.57 -16.55 -4.69
N MET A 4 1.50 -17.14 -4.20
CA MET A 4 0.91 -16.80 -2.89
C MET A 4 1.94 -16.95 -1.76
N ARG A 5 2.90 -17.88 -1.95
CA ARG A 5 4.09 -17.97 -1.10
C ARG A 5 4.94 -16.71 -1.13
N ASP A 6 5.01 -16.01 -2.26
CA ASP A 6 5.78 -14.76 -2.38
C ASP A 6 5.13 -13.61 -1.61
N LEU A 7 3.78 -13.57 -1.54
CA LEU A 7 3.05 -12.55 -0.79
C LEU A 7 3.29 -12.68 0.72
N TRP A 8 3.07 -13.87 1.27
CA TRP A 8 3.29 -14.13 2.70
C TRP A 8 4.77 -14.06 3.09
N TRP A 9 5.67 -14.47 2.19
CA TRP A 9 7.11 -14.29 2.38
C TRP A 9 7.50 -12.81 2.36
N ALA A 10 6.94 -12.00 1.46
CA ALA A 10 7.14 -10.55 1.43
C ALA A 10 6.64 -9.90 2.73
N ALA A 11 5.44 -10.27 3.21
CA ALA A 11 4.93 -9.80 4.49
C ALA A 11 5.89 -10.13 5.65
N GLY A 12 6.40 -11.36 5.69
CA GLY A 12 7.39 -11.78 6.70
C GLY A 12 8.70 -10.99 6.63
N ARG A 13 9.20 -10.68 5.43
CA ARG A 13 10.41 -9.84 5.25
C ARG A 13 10.21 -8.39 5.68
N MET A 14 8.98 -7.89 5.60
CA MET A 14 8.65 -6.51 5.96
C MET A 14 8.27 -6.34 7.43
N ALA A 15 8.13 -7.42 8.20
CA ALA A 15 7.85 -7.40 9.64
C ALA A 15 9.09 -7.02 10.49
N PHE A 16 9.82 -6.00 10.06
CA PHE A 16 10.93 -5.42 10.80
C PHE A 16 10.45 -4.59 11.99
N SER A 17 11.32 -4.34 12.97
CA SER A 17 11.03 -3.44 14.08
C SER A 17 10.94 -2.00 13.58
N VAL A 18 9.80 -1.36 13.85
CA VAL A 18 9.53 0.05 13.50
C VAL A 18 9.92 1.00 14.62
N ALA A 19 10.07 0.51 15.85
CA ALA A 19 10.52 1.29 16.99
C ALA A 19 11.41 0.45 17.93
N GLU A 20 12.50 1.05 18.39
CA GLU A 20 13.43 0.41 19.30
C GLU A 20 12.76 0.22 20.68
N ASN A 21 12.77 -1.02 21.19
CA ASN A 21 12.20 -1.41 22.48
C ASN A 21 10.71 -1.06 22.68
N ASP A 22 9.94 -0.95 21.59
CA ASP A 22 8.49 -0.72 21.64
C ASP A 22 7.73 -1.89 21.02
N ASP A 23 7.51 -2.92 21.84
CA ASP A 23 6.85 -4.16 21.43
C ASP A 23 5.43 -3.92 20.92
N TRP A 24 4.74 -2.90 21.45
CA TRP A 24 3.39 -2.57 21.03
C TRP A 24 3.37 -2.01 19.59
N ARG A 25 4.25 -1.04 19.26
CA ARG A 25 4.37 -0.52 17.89
C ARG A 25 4.83 -1.60 16.91
N ASN A 26 5.78 -2.45 17.31
CA ASN A 26 6.28 -3.54 16.48
C ASN A 26 5.22 -4.63 16.22
N SER A 27 4.43 -4.96 17.24
CA SER A 27 3.30 -5.91 17.10
C SER A 27 2.21 -5.35 16.20
N ARG A 28 1.86 -4.06 16.34
CA ARG A 28 0.86 -3.42 15.47
C ARG A 28 1.30 -3.36 14.02
N TRP A 29 2.58 -3.11 13.74
CA TRP A 29 3.12 -3.15 12.39
C TRP A 29 3.02 -4.56 11.78
N SER A 30 3.39 -5.57 12.57
CA SER A 30 3.29 -6.98 12.14
C SER A 30 1.84 -7.39 11.85
N GLU A 31 0.89 -6.92 12.66
CA GLU A 31 -0.54 -7.20 12.43
C GLU A 31 -1.09 -6.48 11.21
N ALA A 32 -0.66 -5.23 10.97
CA ALA A 32 -1.01 -4.51 9.74
C ALA A 32 -0.52 -5.24 8.48
N LEU A 33 0.70 -5.81 8.52
CA LEU A 33 1.23 -6.63 7.43
C LEU A 33 0.45 -7.94 7.24
N ARG A 34 0.13 -8.63 8.34
CA ARG A 34 -0.67 -9.87 8.27
C ARG A 34 -2.04 -9.59 7.70
N ARG A 35 -2.74 -8.56 8.19
CA ARG A 35 -4.05 -8.16 7.68
C ARG A 35 -3.98 -7.77 6.22
N SER A 36 -2.98 -6.99 5.82
CA SER A 36 -2.73 -6.63 4.42
C SER A 36 -2.58 -7.87 3.54
N ALA A 37 -1.74 -8.83 3.93
CA ALA A 37 -1.56 -10.09 3.21
C ALA A 37 -2.87 -10.89 3.09
N THR A 38 -3.61 -11.04 4.20
CA THR A 38 -4.91 -11.74 4.22
C THR A 38 -5.93 -11.12 3.27
N LEU A 39 -5.98 -9.78 3.18
CA LEU A 39 -6.89 -9.07 2.27
C LEU A 39 -6.45 -9.17 0.80
N LEU A 40 -5.15 -9.27 0.57
CA LEU A 40 -4.60 -9.34 -0.79
C LEU A 40 -4.61 -10.76 -1.35
N GLU A 41 -4.53 -11.78 -0.50
CA GLU A 41 -4.42 -13.19 -0.91
C GLU A 41 -5.49 -13.62 -1.94
N PRO A 42 -6.78 -13.32 -1.77
CA PRO A 42 -7.81 -13.76 -2.73
C PRO A 42 -7.75 -13.03 -4.07
N VAL A 43 -7.22 -11.81 -4.08
CA VAL A 43 -7.16 -10.92 -5.26
C VAL A 43 -5.77 -10.87 -5.89
N TRP A 44 -4.79 -11.60 -5.35
CA TRP A 44 -3.41 -11.53 -5.80
C TRP A 44 -3.25 -12.12 -7.21
N PRO A 45 -2.68 -11.37 -8.18
CA PRO A 45 -2.53 -11.86 -9.54
C PRO A 45 -1.53 -13.03 -9.64
N LYS A 46 -1.97 -14.18 -10.14
CA LYS A 46 -1.13 -15.39 -10.28
C LYS A 46 -0.25 -15.40 -11.55
N ALA A 47 -0.73 -14.75 -12.61
CA ALA A 47 -0.09 -14.77 -13.93
C ALA A 47 0.99 -13.68 -14.11
N TYR A 48 0.98 -12.66 -13.26
CA TYR A 48 1.86 -11.49 -13.40
C TYR A 48 2.97 -11.55 -12.35
N SER A 49 4.18 -11.09 -12.71
CA SER A 49 5.33 -11.00 -11.79
C SER A 49 5.52 -9.60 -11.22
N SER A 50 4.95 -8.58 -11.85
CA SER A 50 5.11 -7.18 -11.46
C SER A 50 3.92 -6.34 -11.92
N GLY A 51 3.66 -5.26 -11.18
CA GLY A 51 2.65 -4.27 -11.52
C GLY A 51 2.28 -3.41 -10.30
N PRO A 52 1.25 -2.57 -10.40
CA PRO A 52 0.77 -1.77 -9.27
C PRO A 52 0.43 -2.62 -8.02
N PHE A 53 -0.07 -3.84 -8.23
CA PHE A 53 -0.36 -4.80 -7.16
C PHE A 53 0.87 -5.16 -6.31
N SER A 54 2.09 -5.12 -6.87
CA SER A 54 3.31 -5.47 -6.15
C SER A 54 3.58 -4.54 -4.97
N GLN A 55 3.01 -3.32 -4.99
CA GLN A 55 3.15 -2.34 -3.90
C GLN A 55 1.89 -2.24 -3.04
N ALA A 56 0.85 -3.04 -3.31
CA ALA A 56 -0.38 -3.03 -2.53
C ALA A 56 -0.16 -3.51 -1.08
N LEU A 57 0.68 -4.52 -0.87
CA LEU A 57 0.98 -5.03 0.47
C LEU A 57 1.52 -3.95 1.41
N PRO A 58 2.63 -3.26 1.08
CA PRO A 58 3.15 -2.24 1.96
C PRO A 58 2.28 -0.99 2.04
N THR A 59 1.55 -0.63 0.97
CA THR A 59 0.62 0.50 1.00
C THR A 59 -0.54 0.27 1.97
N ILE A 60 -1.19 -0.90 1.93
CA ILE A 60 -2.29 -1.23 2.83
C ILE A 60 -1.77 -1.43 4.26
N ALA A 61 -0.59 -2.04 4.43
CA ALA A 61 0.01 -2.17 5.76
C ALA A 61 0.33 -0.80 6.38
N LEU A 62 0.90 0.13 5.61
CA LEU A 62 1.14 1.50 6.08
C LEU A 62 -0.17 2.20 6.45
N LEU A 63 -1.21 2.08 5.62
CA LEU A 63 -2.53 2.63 5.89
C LEU A 63 -3.11 2.12 7.22
N LEU A 64 -3.13 0.80 7.41
CA LEU A 64 -3.63 0.14 8.63
C LEU A 64 -2.80 0.50 9.85
N TYR A 65 -1.47 0.60 9.68
CA TYR A 65 -0.57 0.96 10.76
C TYR A 65 -0.68 2.45 11.13
N SER A 66 -0.86 3.34 10.16
CA SER A 66 -0.84 4.79 10.37
C SER A 66 -2.19 5.36 10.80
N GLN A 67 -3.31 4.75 10.41
CA GLN A 67 -4.62 5.27 10.82
C GLN A 67 -5.04 4.76 12.20
N GLN A 68 -5.94 5.50 12.85
CA GLN A 68 -6.72 5.03 14.01
C GLN A 68 -8.04 4.41 13.52
N LEU A 69 -8.01 3.63 12.44
CA LEU A 69 -9.18 2.83 12.05
C LEU A 69 -9.20 1.63 12.99
N SER A 70 -10.18 1.57 13.90
CA SER A 70 -10.22 0.59 15.01
C SER A 70 -8.96 0.62 15.90
N ASP A 71 -9.04 0.07 17.11
CA ASP A 71 -7.85 -0.09 17.95
C ASP A 71 -6.91 -1.17 17.39
N GLU A 72 -7.40 -2.14 16.63
CA GLU A 72 -6.59 -3.24 16.09
C GLU A 72 -6.70 -3.34 14.56
N PRO A 73 -5.56 -3.48 13.82
CA PRO A 73 -5.56 -3.58 12.36
C PRO A 73 -6.43 -4.72 11.82
N GLU A 74 -6.50 -5.85 12.53
CA GLU A 74 -7.27 -7.02 12.12
C GLU A 74 -8.79 -6.78 12.09
N HIS A 75 -9.29 -5.80 12.85
CA HIS A 75 -10.70 -5.47 12.97
C HIS A 75 -11.17 -4.37 12.01
N VAL A 76 -10.28 -3.77 11.23
CA VAL A 76 -10.66 -2.73 10.27
C VAL A 76 -11.54 -3.32 9.16
N PRO A 77 -12.77 -2.80 8.95
CA PRO A 77 -13.64 -3.21 7.86
C PRO A 77 -13.02 -2.96 6.49
N VAL A 78 -13.34 -3.80 5.51
CA VAL A 78 -12.79 -3.66 4.15
C VAL A 78 -13.33 -2.41 3.46
N GLU A 79 -14.54 -2.00 3.83
CA GLU A 79 -15.21 -0.78 3.40
C GLU A 79 -14.37 0.45 3.78
N GLU A 80 -13.99 0.57 5.07
CA GLU A 80 -13.16 1.68 5.57
C GLU A 80 -11.78 1.72 4.90
N ILE A 81 -11.16 0.56 4.66
CA ILE A 81 -9.89 0.46 3.94
C ILE A 81 -10.07 0.94 2.50
N THR A 82 -11.12 0.50 1.82
CA THR A 82 -11.39 0.85 0.43
C THR A 82 -11.68 2.33 0.28
N GLU A 83 -12.47 2.92 1.18
CA GLU A 83 -12.73 4.36 1.23
C GLU A 83 -11.45 5.16 1.44
N ALA A 84 -10.60 4.72 2.38
CA ALA A 84 -9.32 5.39 2.62
C ALA A 84 -8.36 5.30 1.42
N LEU A 85 -8.33 4.15 0.72
CA LEU A 85 -7.54 3.97 -0.50
C LEU A 85 -8.07 4.77 -1.69
N ALA A 86 -9.38 5.01 -1.74
CA ALA A 86 -10.02 5.76 -2.81
C ALA A 86 -9.78 7.28 -2.74
N ARG A 87 -9.21 7.79 -1.64
CA ARG A 87 -8.82 9.21 -1.50
C ARG A 87 -7.86 9.60 -2.61
N ARG A 88 -8.34 10.43 -3.54
CA ARG A 88 -7.55 10.88 -4.69
C ARG A 88 -6.72 12.09 -4.32
N ARG A 89 -5.52 12.13 -4.87
CA ARG A 89 -4.60 13.28 -4.79
C ARG A 89 -5.15 14.57 -5.41
N ASP A 90 -6.17 14.47 -6.28
CA ASP A 90 -6.68 15.58 -7.09
C ASP A 90 -8.03 16.14 -6.59
N ALA A 91 -8.52 15.71 -5.42
CA ALA A 91 -9.66 16.37 -4.79
C ALA A 91 -9.14 17.62 -4.06
N GLU A 92 -9.47 18.81 -4.56
CA GLU A 92 -8.90 20.09 -4.09
C GLU A 92 -9.03 20.34 -2.58
N ASP A 93 -9.99 19.69 -1.91
CA ASP A 93 -10.30 19.89 -0.50
C ASP A 93 -10.00 18.67 0.41
N GLU A 94 -9.42 17.58 -0.12
CA GLU A 94 -9.13 16.38 0.69
C GLU A 94 -7.63 16.04 0.73
N PRO A 95 -7.10 15.66 1.91
CA PRO A 95 -5.72 15.21 2.00
C PRO A 95 -5.52 13.92 1.19
N SER A 96 -4.39 13.85 0.48
CA SER A 96 -4.03 12.65 -0.28
C SER A 96 -3.81 11.45 0.66
N LEU A 97 -3.86 10.23 0.12
CA LEU A 97 -3.53 9.02 0.87
C LEU A 97 -2.14 9.12 1.51
N GLU A 98 -1.17 9.64 0.76
CA GLU A 98 0.19 9.88 1.24
C GLU A 98 0.23 10.82 2.45
N ASP A 99 -0.56 11.90 2.44
CA ASP A 99 -0.63 12.87 3.53
C ASP A 99 -1.30 12.27 4.77
N VAL A 100 -2.39 11.51 4.60
CA VAL A 100 -3.07 10.84 5.71
C VAL A 100 -2.15 9.81 6.38
N ILE A 101 -1.40 9.04 5.59
CA ILE A 101 -0.43 8.07 6.13
C ILE A 101 0.71 8.82 6.83
N ARG A 102 1.25 9.88 6.22
CA ARG A 102 2.31 10.71 6.81
C ARG A 102 1.91 11.22 8.19
N ASP A 103 0.74 11.84 8.29
CA ASP A 103 0.23 12.39 9.54
C ASP A 103 0.00 11.31 10.60
N GLY A 104 -0.49 10.14 10.18
CA GLY A 104 -0.68 8.99 11.04
C GLY A 104 0.62 8.41 11.62
N LEU A 105 1.68 8.38 10.79
CA LEU A 105 3.03 7.99 11.21
C LEU A 105 3.66 9.00 12.17
N VAL A 106 3.53 10.30 11.88
CA VAL A 106 4.01 11.39 12.76
C VAL A 106 3.31 11.35 14.11
N LYS A 107 1.99 11.12 14.15
CA LYS A 107 1.22 10.94 15.40
C LYS A 107 1.68 9.73 16.22
N ARG A 108 2.30 8.73 15.58
CA ARG A 108 2.92 7.56 16.23
C ARG A 108 4.41 7.76 16.54
N HIS A 109 4.87 9.02 16.50
CA HIS A 109 6.24 9.42 16.81
C HIS A 109 7.30 8.83 15.88
N HIS A 110 6.96 8.64 14.59
CA HIS A 110 7.95 8.33 13.56
C HIS A 110 8.53 9.60 12.95
N ASP A 111 9.85 9.67 12.84
CA ASP A 111 10.53 10.69 12.03
C ASP A 111 10.69 10.17 10.60
N LEU A 112 10.02 10.79 9.65
CA LEU A 112 10.07 10.40 8.24
C LEU A 112 11.26 11.02 7.47
N ARG A 113 12.16 11.71 8.19
CA ARG A 113 13.41 12.24 7.65
C ARG A 113 14.62 11.38 8.01
N ASP A 114 14.44 10.41 8.90
CA ASP A 114 15.50 9.49 9.30
C ASP A 114 15.73 8.39 8.24
N ASP A 115 16.70 7.52 8.53
CA ASP A 115 17.01 6.33 7.72
C ASP A 115 16.43 5.04 8.32
N SER A 116 15.39 5.14 9.14
CA SER A 116 14.64 3.97 9.61
C SER A 116 14.03 3.22 8.43
N GLN A 117 13.86 1.91 8.57
CA GLN A 117 13.28 1.08 7.50
C GLN A 117 11.85 1.55 7.12
N LEU A 118 11.09 2.07 8.09
CA LEU A 118 9.76 2.61 7.86
C LEU A 118 9.81 3.93 7.07
N SER A 119 10.71 4.84 7.43
CA SER A 119 10.93 6.11 6.70
C SER A 119 11.38 5.86 5.26
N VAL A 120 12.34 4.96 5.07
CA VAL A 120 12.83 4.55 3.73
C VAL A 120 11.71 3.96 2.89
N LEU A 121 10.90 3.07 3.47
CA LEU A 121 9.74 2.46 2.80
C LEU A 121 8.71 3.52 2.39
N PHE A 122 8.32 4.39 3.32
CA PHE A 122 7.36 5.45 3.05
C PHE A 122 7.86 6.36 1.92
N ARG A 123 9.10 6.86 2.03
CA ARG A 123 9.72 7.73 1.02
C ARG A 123 9.74 7.07 -0.35
N TRP A 124 10.16 5.81 -0.44
CA TRP A 124 10.21 5.07 -1.70
C TRP A 124 8.83 4.92 -2.36
N LEU A 125 7.79 4.67 -1.57
CA LEU A 125 6.41 4.55 -2.06
C LEU A 125 5.82 5.88 -2.51
N THR A 126 6.13 6.98 -1.81
CA THR A 126 5.59 8.32 -2.07
C THR A 126 6.42 9.16 -3.03
N GLU A 127 7.61 8.70 -3.42
CA GLU A 127 8.45 9.39 -4.40
C GLU A 127 7.72 9.49 -5.75
N TYR A 128 7.62 10.71 -6.26
CA TYR A 128 7.02 10.96 -7.56
C TYR A 128 7.91 10.43 -8.68
N ARG A 129 7.32 9.63 -9.56
CA ARG A 129 7.96 9.07 -10.74
C ARG A 129 7.33 9.68 -11.99
N PRO A 130 8.13 10.28 -12.89
CA PRO A 130 7.59 10.86 -14.12
C PRO A 130 6.99 9.77 -15.03
N PRO A 131 6.05 10.12 -15.92
CA PRO A 131 5.51 9.18 -16.89
C PRO A 131 6.61 8.55 -17.75
N LEU A 132 6.47 7.26 -18.05
CA LEU A 132 7.35 6.53 -18.95
C LEU A 132 6.53 6.05 -20.15
N THR A 133 6.81 6.64 -21.31
CA THR A 133 6.20 6.26 -22.59
C THR A 133 7.21 5.69 -23.58
N HIS A 134 8.51 5.87 -23.30
CA HIS A 134 9.61 5.42 -24.14
C HIS A 134 10.65 4.68 -23.31
N SER A 135 11.33 3.71 -23.93
CA SER A 135 12.50 3.04 -23.35
C SER A 135 13.69 3.98 -23.29
N SER A 136 14.76 3.57 -22.59
CA SER A 136 16.03 4.32 -22.54
C SER A 136 16.64 4.56 -23.93
N ASP A 137 16.35 3.68 -24.88
CA ASP A 137 16.83 3.75 -26.26
C ASP A 137 15.89 4.54 -27.18
N GLY A 138 14.84 5.17 -26.62
CA GLY A 138 13.91 6.03 -27.34
C GLY A 138 12.79 5.31 -28.10
N PHE A 139 12.62 4.00 -27.90
CA PHE A 139 11.50 3.26 -28.50
C PHE A 139 10.23 3.42 -27.68
N GLU A 140 9.09 3.61 -28.33
CA GLU A 140 7.80 3.65 -27.64
C GLU A 140 7.54 2.33 -26.91
N LEU A 141 7.17 2.43 -25.63
CA LEU A 141 6.84 1.29 -24.80
C LEU A 141 5.47 0.74 -25.18
N SER A 142 5.30 -0.58 -25.09
CA SER A 142 3.99 -1.18 -25.23
C SER A 142 3.06 -0.64 -24.14
N SER A 143 1.74 -0.59 -24.38
CA SER A 143 0.79 -0.06 -23.39
C SER A 143 0.87 -0.77 -22.02
N ALA A 144 1.37 -2.01 -21.97
CA ALA A 144 1.59 -2.75 -20.73
C ALA A 144 2.85 -2.28 -19.95
N ASP A 145 3.82 -1.69 -20.63
CA ASP A 145 5.08 -1.20 -20.07
C ASP A 145 5.04 0.31 -19.79
N GLN A 146 4.01 1.01 -20.26
CA GLN A 146 3.83 2.43 -20.02
C GLN A 146 3.48 2.69 -18.54
N TRP A 147 4.11 3.71 -17.96
CA TRP A 147 3.80 4.21 -16.64
C TRP A 147 3.17 5.60 -16.77
N PRO A 148 1.96 5.83 -16.26
CA PRO A 148 1.27 7.11 -16.42
C PRO A 148 1.86 8.26 -15.59
N GLY A 149 2.85 7.98 -14.72
CA GLY A 149 3.37 8.93 -13.76
C GLY A 149 2.66 8.83 -12.40
N GLY A 150 3.28 9.40 -11.36
CA GLY A 150 2.73 9.43 -10.01
C GLY A 150 3.57 8.68 -8.99
N THR A 151 2.95 8.29 -7.88
CA THR A 151 3.60 7.55 -6.78
C THR A 151 3.29 6.06 -6.89
N LEU A 152 4.19 5.21 -6.37
CA LEU A 152 3.89 3.77 -6.28
C LEU A 152 2.71 3.53 -5.34
N MET A 153 2.62 4.31 -4.26
CA MET A 153 1.50 4.27 -3.32
C MET A 153 0.17 4.55 -4.02
N GLY A 154 0.08 5.60 -4.83
CA GLY A 154 -1.13 5.98 -5.55
C GLY A 154 -1.56 4.91 -6.56
N ALA A 155 -0.62 4.34 -7.31
CA ALA A 155 -0.94 3.26 -8.25
C ALA A 155 -1.39 1.97 -7.54
N ALA A 156 -0.72 1.62 -6.44
CA ALA A 156 -1.12 0.49 -5.60
C ALA A 156 -2.52 0.68 -5.01
N ALA A 157 -2.81 1.88 -4.51
CA ALA A 157 -4.11 2.23 -3.95
C ALA A 157 -5.22 2.18 -5.01
N ALA A 158 -4.97 2.69 -6.22
CA ALA A 158 -5.91 2.60 -7.32
C ALA A 158 -6.23 1.15 -7.70
N TRP A 159 -5.19 0.30 -7.81
CA TRP A 159 -5.36 -1.12 -8.08
C TRP A 159 -6.11 -1.84 -6.96
N ALA A 160 -5.71 -1.63 -5.70
CA ALA A 160 -6.32 -2.26 -4.53
C ALA A 160 -7.78 -1.84 -4.38
N THR A 161 -8.09 -0.56 -4.59
CA THR A 161 -9.47 -0.03 -4.60
C THR A 161 -10.32 -0.75 -5.64
N HIS A 162 -9.81 -0.93 -6.86
CA HIS A 162 -10.53 -1.66 -7.90
C HIS A 162 -10.74 -3.14 -7.52
N ALA A 163 -9.67 -3.80 -7.06
CA ALA A 163 -9.71 -5.21 -6.69
C ALA A 163 -10.67 -5.48 -5.52
N PHE A 164 -10.66 -4.63 -4.49
CA PHE A 164 -11.52 -4.77 -3.31
C PHE A 164 -12.97 -4.45 -3.62
N ASN A 165 -13.23 -3.40 -4.41
CA ASN A 165 -14.58 -3.12 -4.90
C ASN A 165 -15.15 -4.31 -5.68
N TYR A 166 -14.36 -4.94 -6.53
CA TYR A 166 -14.84 -6.09 -7.32
C TYR A 166 -15.05 -7.36 -6.45
N HIS A 167 -14.07 -7.68 -5.60
CA HIS A 167 -14.05 -8.96 -4.88
C HIS A 167 -14.86 -8.97 -3.58
N TYR A 168 -14.78 -7.89 -2.79
CA TYR A 168 -15.39 -7.81 -1.47
C TYR A 168 -16.72 -7.06 -1.48
N LEU A 169 -16.82 -5.94 -2.21
CA LEU A 169 -17.99 -5.07 -2.17
C LEU A 169 -18.99 -5.33 -3.32
N GLY A 170 -18.51 -5.87 -4.45
CA GLY A 170 -19.27 -6.10 -5.67
C GLY A 170 -20.20 -7.33 -5.65
N ARG A 171 -20.29 -8.04 -4.52
CA ARG A 171 -21.19 -9.19 -4.34
C ARG A 171 -22.46 -8.90 -3.53
N SER A 172 -22.69 -7.65 -3.09
CA SER A 172 -23.89 -7.28 -2.30
C SER A 172 -25.08 -6.81 -3.14
N SER A 173 -25.18 -7.21 -4.41
CA SER A 173 -26.34 -6.98 -5.26
C SER A 173 -26.72 -8.25 -6.02
N ALA A 174 -27.33 -9.19 -5.30
CA ALA A 174 -28.16 -10.26 -5.84
C ALA A 174 -29.45 -10.35 -5.03
#